data_AF-A0AAD7D6Y3-F1
#
_entry.id   AF-A0AAD7D6Y3-F1
#
_cell.length_a   1.000
_cell.length_b   1.000
_cell.length_c   1.000
_cell.angle_alpha   90.00
_cell.angle_beta   90.00
_cell.angle_gamma   90.00
#
_symmetry.space_group_name_H-M   'P 1'
#
loop_
_entity.id
_entity.type
_entity.pdbx_description
1 polymer ?
#
loop_
_entity_poly.entity_id
_entity_poly.type
_entity_poly.pdbx_seq_one_letter_code
_entity_poly.pdbx_strand_id
1 'polypeptide(L)'
;MPADRSRGARRGGSTASVHSDAVTSSAASQSTRRSSRLFSDAFTPESDLSSVPTTPEPETPATIVIQGQTLEPTVVFDTLWRWLTERKAIDDKRRAGMPQPWTTDKILQTYKFCNAYRVLDRTSQFVVRDVIEQGSQDRTELLFRILLFNCFNRIETWTLLKDAFGGELTYAAFDLAAYDRVLDAALNDQSLFTGAYIKIGKPLDYSTNHMHYLQQLQILMRDLPPILENATYVADVYEQIAAYPGMGAFLAYQLLLSLLYSPLLPFSANDFVVPGPGASSGLTKMFGRSLRAAREAVPDIETHILHWLVATQHTHFARLGLAFAFLRDAAGAARALDAADLEHAVCEVDKYARNAHPSVRGIGNRRGMRGVFHASPSALPAVPTLPRAWADPARRQARVRPTPVDVEKRWVIVEVLGERATPPQRRVVHSDAIEYKVSWLRDISTWEPRYAILDDAPELVEEYEARKGAKGAPRCEPELVEDAKASKGKKGKKGKKGRR
;
A
#
# COMPACT_ATOMS: atom_id res chain seq x y z
N MET A 1 38.97 49.79 -11.42
CA MET A 1 38.84 51.14 -10.85
C MET A 1 37.71 51.16 -9.84
N PRO A 2 37.99 51.37 -8.54
CA PRO A 2 37.01 51.87 -7.60
C PRO A 2 37.47 53.23 -7.01
N ALA A 3 36.51 54.11 -6.74
CA ALA A 3 36.69 55.31 -5.91
C ALA A 3 35.55 55.30 -4.88
N ASP A 4 35.86 55.18 -3.57
CA ASP A 4 36.14 56.29 -2.62
C ASP A 4 34.81 56.96 -2.15
N ARG A 5 34.50 57.25 -0.87
CA ARG A 5 35.24 57.21 0.40
C ARG A 5 34.29 57.65 1.54
N SER A 6 34.51 57.11 2.76
CA SER A 6 34.48 57.79 4.09
C SER A 6 33.18 58.45 4.63
N ARG A 7 32.90 58.63 5.93
CA ARG A 7 33.53 58.49 7.28
C ARG A 7 32.36 58.73 8.28
N GLY A 8 32.18 58.03 9.41
CA GLY A 8 32.86 58.16 10.71
C GLY A 8 31.81 57.87 11.82
N ALA A 9 32.01 56.93 12.74
CA ALA A 9 32.70 57.05 14.05
C ALA A 9 31.94 57.96 15.04
N ARG A 10 31.72 57.68 16.35
CA ARG A 10 31.97 56.57 17.29
C ARG A 10 31.45 57.05 18.68
N ARG A 11 31.31 56.12 19.65
CA ARG A 11 31.19 56.27 21.13
C ARG A 11 29.77 56.46 21.69
N GLY A 12 29.34 55.79 22.76
CA GLY A 12 29.98 54.79 23.63
C GLY A 12 29.23 54.63 24.96
N GLY A 13 29.42 53.48 25.64
CA GLY A 13 29.18 53.22 27.08
C GLY A 13 27.73 53.26 27.59
N SER A 14 27.30 52.58 28.64
CA SER A 14 27.96 51.70 29.61
C SER A 14 26.87 51.02 30.46
N THR A 15 27.10 49.74 30.79
CA THR A 15 26.80 49.01 32.06
C THR A 15 25.87 49.63 33.12
N ALA A 16 24.97 48.82 33.70
CA ALA A 16 25.02 48.41 35.11
C ALA A 16 23.84 47.49 35.48
N SER A 17 24.14 46.38 36.16
CA SER A 17 23.22 45.56 36.96
C SER A 17 23.21 46.04 38.41
N VAL A 18 22.07 46.02 39.10
CA VAL A 18 22.00 45.88 40.58
C VAL A 18 20.73 45.12 41.00
N HIS A 19 20.90 44.35 42.06
CA HIS A 19 20.01 43.46 42.83
C HIS A 19 18.77 44.06 43.54
N SER A 20 17.97 43.10 44.06
CA SER A 20 17.11 43.13 45.27
C SER A 20 15.72 43.78 45.10
N ASP A 21 14.59 43.32 45.67
CA ASP A 21 14.31 42.51 46.87
C ASP A 21 12.98 41.73 46.73
N ALA A 22 12.83 40.69 47.55
CA ALA A 22 11.59 39.96 47.81
C ALA A 22 10.82 40.59 48.98
N VAL A 23 9.48 40.71 48.90
CA VAL A 23 8.58 40.78 50.07
C VAL A 23 7.24 40.11 49.77
N THR A 24 6.81 39.32 50.75
CA THR A 24 5.58 38.52 50.94
C THR A 24 4.38 39.32 51.48
N SER A 25 3.15 38.90 51.16
CA SER A 25 1.93 38.92 52.02
C SER A 25 0.82 38.13 51.28
N SER A 26 0.04 37.16 51.78
CA SER A 26 -0.58 36.78 53.07
C SER A 26 -1.75 37.67 53.53
N ALA A 27 -2.99 37.19 53.30
CA ALA A 27 -4.19 37.24 54.16
C ALA A 27 -5.43 36.81 53.31
N ALA A 28 -6.19 35.73 53.54
CA ALA A 28 -7.00 35.28 54.69
C ALA A 28 -8.40 35.94 54.81
N SER A 29 -9.42 35.13 54.43
CA SER A 29 -10.76 34.90 55.02
C SER A 29 -11.76 36.01 55.37
N GLN A 30 -13.04 35.78 55.00
CA GLN A 30 -14.32 35.80 55.79
C GLN A 30 -15.47 36.27 54.88
N SER A 31 -16.46 35.44 54.51
CA SER A 31 -17.58 34.88 55.30
C SER A 31 -18.58 35.93 55.80
N THR A 32 -19.78 35.95 55.19
CA THR A 32 -21.03 36.36 55.85
C THR A 32 -22.17 35.43 55.47
N ARG A 33 -22.70 34.73 56.48
CA ARG A 33 -23.91 33.90 56.48
C ARG A 33 -25.18 34.75 56.63
N ARG A 34 -26.31 34.24 56.10
CA ARG A 34 -27.68 34.36 56.66
C ARG A 34 -28.51 33.16 56.16
N SER A 35 -28.61 32.07 56.94
CA SER A 35 -29.80 31.57 57.68
C SER A 35 -31.12 31.63 56.89
N SER A 36 -31.62 30.53 56.30
CA SER A 36 -32.37 29.39 56.88
C SER A 36 -33.81 29.70 57.35
N ARG A 37 -34.80 29.02 56.74
CA ARG A 37 -35.95 28.29 57.35
C ARG A 37 -36.89 27.86 56.19
N LEU A 38 -36.99 26.57 55.90
CA LEU A 38 -37.94 25.56 56.43
C LEU A 38 -39.06 25.31 55.40
N PHE A 39 -39.09 24.11 54.83
CA PHE A 39 -40.27 23.24 54.75
C PHE A 39 -39.78 21.84 54.35
N SER A 40 -39.84 20.90 55.29
CA SER A 40 -39.99 19.49 54.97
C SER A 40 -41.44 19.26 54.58
N ASP A 41 -41.70 18.39 53.61
CA ASP A 41 -42.56 17.22 53.84
C ASP A 41 -42.66 16.34 52.58
N ALA A 42 -42.89 15.05 52.87
CA ALA A 42 -43.39 13.99 52.00
C ALA A 42 -42.44 13.38 50.95
N PHE A 43 -41.79 12.31 51.40
CA PHE A 43 -41.23 11.22 50.61
C PHE A 43 -42.38 10.36 50.05
N THR A 44 -42.46 10.20 48.73
CA THR A 44 -43.22 9.12 48.07
C THR A 44 -42.25 8.31 47.21
N PRO A 45 -42.12 6.99 47.41
CA PRO A 45 -41.31 6.15 46.55
C PRO A 45 -42.13 5.71 45.32
N GLU A 46 -41.40 5.33 44.27
CA GLU A 46 -41.87 4.67 43.03
C GLU A 46 -42.48 5.54 41.93
N SER A 47 -41.63 5.86 40.94
CA SER A 47 -42.03 5.79 39.54
C SER A 47 -40.86 5.29 38.70
N ASP A 48 -40.93 3.99 38.43
CA ASP A 48 -40.38 3.26 37.28
C ASP A 48 -39.69 4.13 36.20
N LEU A 49 -38.36 4.22 36.26
CA LEU A 49 -37.53 4.68 35.13
C LEU A 49 -37.17 3.47 34.26
N SER A 50 -38.18 2.78 33.73
CA SER A 50 -37.99 1.81 32.65
C SER A 50 -38.57 2.35 31.35
N SER A 51 -37.83 2.12 30.27
CA SER A 51 -38.11 2.47 28.88
C SER A 51 -37.85 3.94 28.46
N VAL A 52 -36.56 4.29 28.37
CA VAL A 52 -36.14 5.15 27.25
C VAL A 52 -36.48 4.38 25.97
N PRO A 53 -37.24 4.93 25.01
CA PRO A 53 -37.51 4.26 23.76
C PRO A 53 -36.18 4.07 23.02
N THR A 54 -35.65 2.84 23.05
CA THR A 54 -34.51 2.46 22.23
C THR A 54 -34.97 2.60 20.79
N THR A 55 -34.50 3.63 20.09
CA THR A 55 -34.70 3.75 18.65
C THR A 55 -34.18 2.43 18.04
N PRO A 56 -34.97 1.71 17.23
CA PRO A 56 -34.52 0.46 16.65
C PRO A 56 -33.19 0.70 15.93
N GLU A 57 -32.19 -0.12 16.24
CA GLU A 57 -30.88 0.00 15.60
C GLU A 57 -31.10 -0.11 14.08
N PRO A 58 -30.56 0.82 13.27
CA PRO A 58 -30.84 0.83 11.84
C PRO A 58 -30.44 -0.49 11.21
N GLU A 59 -31.40 -1.15 10.56
CA GLU A 59 -31.18 -2.48 9.99
C GLU A 59 -30.20 -2.42 8.80
N THR A 60 -29.32 -3.42 8.75
CA THR A 60 -28.46 -3.66 7.58
C THR A 60 -29.36 -3.96 6.37
N PRO A 61 -29.10 -3.39 5.18
CA PRO A 61 -29.91 -3.67 4.00
C PRO A 61 -29.96 -5.18 3.73
N ALA A 62 -31.15 -5.72 3.50
CA ALA A 62 -31.31 -7.15 3.25
C ALA A 62 -30.58 -7.60 1.97
N THR A 63 -30.66 -6.78 0.92
CA THR A 63 -30.00 -7.04 -0.37
C THR A 63 -29.50 -5.75 -1.02
N ILE A 64 -28.45 -5.88 -1.82
CA ILE A 64 -27.86 -4.81 -2.63
C ILE A 64 -27.66 -5.36 -4.04
N VAL A 65 -28.07 -4.62 -5.08
CA VAL A 65 -27.91 -5.06 -6.47
C VAL A 65 -26.84 -4.22 -7.17
N ILE A 66 -25.80 -4.88 -7.68
CA ILE A 66 -24.68 -4.25 -8.39
C ILE A 66 -24.37 -5.09 -9.63
N GLN A 67 -24.34 -4.48 -10.82
CA GLN A 67 -24.14 -5.18 -12.10
C GLN A 67 -25.08 -6.38 -12.28
N GLY A 68 -26.35 -6.24 -11.87
CA GLY A 68 -27.35 -7.31 -11.93
C GLY A 68 -27.13 -8.46 -10.94
N GLN A 69 -26.09 -8.40 -10.10
CA GLN A 69 -25.81 -9.39 -9.06
C GLN A 69 -26.41 -8.96 -7.73
N THR A 70 -27.16 -9.85 -7.08
CA THR A 70 -27.68 -9.64 -5.74
C THR A 70 -26.62 -10.01 -4.71
N LEU A 71 -26.26 -9.04 -3.87
CA LEU A 71 -25.35 -9.18 -2.76
C LEU A 71 -26.11 -9.12 -1.44
N GLU A 72 -25.75 -10.00 -0.50
CA GLU A 72 -26.34 -10.11 0.83
C GLU A 72 -25.34 -9.57 1.85
N PRO A 73 -25.53 -8.34 2.37
CA PRO A 73 -24.61 -7.76 3.32
C PRO A 73 -24.60 -8.51 4.66
N THR A 74 -23.44 -8.63 5.28
CA THR A 74 -23.28 -9.10 6.65
C THR A 74 -23.11 -7.91 7.62
N VAL A 75 -23.04 -8.18 8.92
CA VAL A 75 -22.70 -7.18 9.95
C VAL A 75 -21.39 -6.41 9.67
N VAL A 76 -20.47 -6.99 8.89
CA VAL A 76 -19.20 -6.34 8.54
C VAL A 76 -19.42 -5.17 7.57
N PHE A 77 -20.49 -5.19 6.78
CA PHE A 77 -20.87 -4.07 5.92
C PHE A 77 -21.14 -2.79 6.74
N ASP A 78 -21.94 -2.87 7.81
CA ASP A 78 -22.22 -1.72 8.68
C ASP A 78 -21.00 -1.34 9.53
N THR A 79 -20.17 -2.33 9.85
CA THR A 79 -18.90 -2.11 10.55
C THR A 79 -17.94 -1.22 9.77
N LEU A 80 -17.95 -1.27 8.42
CA LEU A 80 -17.12 -0.39 7.59
C LEU A 80 -17.39 1.09 7.87
N TRP A 81 -18.66 1.48 7.87
CA TRP A 81 -19.08 2.87 8.04
C TRP A 81 -18.81 3.38 9.47
N ARG A 82 -19.06 2.52 10.47
CA ARG A 82 -18.72 2.81 11.88
C ARG A 82 -17.21 2.98 12.07
N TRP A 83 -16.42 2.08 11.48
CA TRP A 83 -14.95 2.14 11.52
C TRP A 83 -14.41 3.40 10.85
N LEU A 84 -14.91 3.76 9.66
CA LEU A 84 -14.55 4.98 8.95
C LEU A 84 -14.76 6.22 9.83
N THR A 85 -15.94 6.32 10.44
CA THR A 85 -16.32 7.43 11.32
C THR A 85 -15.40 7.52 12.53
N GLU A 86 -15.18 6.40 13.23
CA GLU A 86 -14.33 6.38 14.42
C GLU A 86 -12.86 6.69 14.08
N ARG A 87 -12.34 6.15 12.97
CA ARG A 87 -10.97 6.43 12.55
C ARG A 87 -10.75 7.87 12.15
N LYS A 88 -11.71 8.50 11.48
CA LYS A 88 -11.65 9.93 11.17
C LYS A 88 -11.70 10.78 12.43
N ALA A 89 -12.57 10.44 13.38
CA ALA A 89 -12.64 11.13 14.68
C ALA A 89 -11.33 11.03 15.47
N ILE A 90 -10.66 9.86 15.45
CA ILE A 90 -9.33 9.69 16.06
C ILE A 90 -8.30 10.61 15.39
N ASP A 91 -8.26 10.68 14.06
CA ASP A 91 -7.31 11.57 13.35
C ASP A 91 -7.56 13.05 13.72
N ASP A 92 -8.81 13.49 13.75
CA ASP A 92 -9.20 14.86 14.12
C ASP A 92 -8.79 15.21 15.55
N LYS A 93 -9.07 14.34 16.52
CA LYS A 93 -8.65 14.55 17.93
C LYS A 93 -7.13 14.63 18.06
N ARG A 94 -6.39 13.81 17.32
CA ARG A 94 -4.92 13.84 17.30
C ARG A 94 -4.38 15.13 16.73
N ARG A 95 -4.95 15.63 15.62
CA ARG A 95 -4.56 16.91 15.00
C ARG A 95 -4.95 18.11 15.86
N ALA A 96 -6.03 18.00 16.62
CA ALA A 96 -6.43 18.98 17.63
C ALA A 96 -5.56 18.95 18.90
N GLY A 97 -4.56 18.05 18.98
CA GLY A 97 -3.68 17.93 20.15
C GLY A 97 -4.36 17.38 21.41
N MET A 98 -5.52 16.72 21.27
CA MET A 98 -6.22 16.14 22.42
C MET A 98 -5.40 14.98 23.03
N PRO A 99 -5.44 14.81 24.35
CA PRO A 99 -4.75 13.71 25.02
C PRO A 99 -5.41 12.35 24.71
N GLN A 100 -4.67 11.27 24.95
CA GLN A 100 -5.20 9.92 24.88
C GLN A 100 -6.15 9.60 26.05
N PRO A 101 -7.06 8.63 25.90
CA PRO A 101 -7.35 7.88 24.68
C PRO A 101 -8.27 8.65 23.72
N TRP A 102 -8.02 8.56 22.40
CA TRP A 102 -8.82 9.29 21.38
C TRP A 102 -10.14 8.60 21.01
N THR A 103 -10.35 7.38 21.47
CA THR A 103 -11.55 6.56 21.20
C THR A 103 -11.84 5.71 22.43
N THR A 104 -13.07 5.25 22.61
CA THR A 104 -13.43 4.22 23.59
C THR A 104 -13.24 2.79 23.04
N ASP A 105 -13.09 2.65 21.72
CA ASP A 105 -12.90 1.36 21.04
C ASP A 105 -11.56 0.72 21.41
N LYS A 106 -11.63 -0.43 22.09
CA LYS A 106 -10.44 -1.15 22.58
C LYS A 106 -9.62 -1.79 21.46
N ILE A 107 -10.24 -2.17 20.34
CA ILE A 107 -9.52 -2.72 19.18
C ILE A 107 -8.68 -1.60 18.55
N LEU A 108 -9.26 -0.42 18.37
CA LEU A 108 -8.57 0.75 17.81
C LEU A 108 -7.53 1.38 18.76
N GLN A 109 -7.69 1.23 20.08
CA GLN A 109 -6.64 1.59 21.06
C GLN A 109 -5.44 0.65 20.98
N THR A 110 -5.67 -0.63 20.70
CA THR A 110 -4.66 -1.69 20.86
C THR A 110 -3.85 -1.91 19.59
N TYR A 111 -4.49 -1.92 18.42
CA TYR A 111 -3.85 -2.34 17.17
C TYR A 111 -3.63 -1.19 16.20
N LYS A 112 -2.61 -1.33 15.36
CA LYS A 112 -2.30 -0.36 14.31
C LYS A 112 -3.31 -0.47 13.16
N PHE A 113 -3.95 0.64 12.86
CA PHE A 113 -4.82 0.83 11.70
C PHE A 113 -4.42 2.09 10.94
N CYS A 114 -4.68 2.09 9.65
CA CYS A 114 -4.53 3.28 8.82
C CYS A 114 -5.70 4.24 9.05
N ASN A 115 -5.63 5.44 8.46
CA ASN A 115 -6.68 6.46 8.53
C ASN A 115 -7.81 6.21 7.53
N ALA A 116 -8.96 6.87 7.75
CA ALA A 116 -10.12 6.75 6.86
C ALA A 116 -9.83 7.29 5.45
N TYR A 117 -9.10 8.40 5.37
CA TYR A 117 -8.52 8.89 4.12
C TYR A 117 -7.07 8.45 4.04
N ARG A 118 -6.69 7.74 2.97
CA ARG A 118 -5.33 7.24 2.75
C ARG A 118 -4.30 8.37 2.74
N VAL A 119 -4.68 9.54 2.24
CA VAL A 119 -3.78 10.72 2.21
C VAL A 119 -3.32 11.13 3.60
N LEU A 120 -4.09 10.84 4.65
CA LEU A 120 -3.80 11.22 6.03
C LEU A 120 -2.83 10.26 6.73
N ASP A 121 -2.50 9.12 6.11
CA ASP A 121 -1.50 8.21 6.67
C ASP A 121 -0.12 8.86 6.71
N ARG A 122 0.71 8.47 7.69
CA ARG A 122 2.06 9.02 7.91
C ARG A 122 2.90 9.00 6.61
N THR A 123 2.91 7.88 5.90
CA THR A 123 3.70 7.72 4.68
C THR A 123 3.12 8.56 3.54
N SER A 124 1.79 8.57 3.36
CA SER A 124 1.13 9.40 2.34
C SER A 124 1.37 10.89 2.58
N GLN A 125 1.26 11.36 3.83
CA GLN A 125 1.58 12.75 4.20
C GLN A 125 3.04 13.10 3.86
N PHE A 126 3.98 12.18 4.09
CA PHE A 126 5.38 12.38 3.72
C PHE A 126 5.58 12.43 2.20
N VAL A 127 4.96 11.52 1.44
CA VAL A 127 5.02 11.53 -0.02
C VAL A 127 4.51 12.85 -0.59
N VAL A 128 3.33 13.30 -0.14
CA VAL A 128 2.79 14.57 -0.60
C VAL A 128 3.70 15.72 -0.20
N ARG A 129 3.98 15.88 1.10
CA ARG A 129 4.66 17.06 1.63
C ARG A 129 6.14 17.15 1.24
N ASP A 130 6.88 16.05 1.27
CA ASP A 130 8.35 16.05 1.21
C ASP A 130 8.91 15.50 -0.12
N VAL A 131 8.13 14.70 -0.85
CA VAL A 131 8.56 14.11 -2.13
C VAL A 131 7.97 14.88 -3.32
N ILE A 132 6.66 15.16 -3.29
CA ILE A 132 5.92 15.80 -4.40
C ILE A 132 6.03 17.31 -4.32
N GLU A 133 5.64 17.91 -3.20
CA GLU A 133 5.47 19.37 -3.07
C GLU A 133 6.79 20.14 -2.79
N GLN A 134 7.93 19.45 -2.79
CA GLN A 134 9.28 20.04 -2.63
C GLN A 134 10.14 19.82 -3.87
N GLY A 135 11.16 20.67 -4.01
CA GLY A 135 12.13 20.59 -5.10
C GLY A 135 11.54 20.97 -6.45
N SER A 136 12.32 20.70 -7.51
CA SER A 136 11.92 21.01 -8.90
C SER A 136 10.58 20.38 -9.28
N GLN A 137 9.67 21.18 -9.82
CA GLN A 137 8.38 20.73 -10.36
C GLN A 137 8.45 20.40 -11.85
N ASP A 138 9.66 20.34 -12.41
CA ASP A 138 9.89 19.72 -13.73
C ASP A 138 9.37 18.27 -13.73
N ARG A 139 8.76 17.87 -14.86
CA ARG A 139 8.08 16.56 -14.97
C ARG A 139 9.04 15.39 -14.72
N THR A 140 10.26 15.48 -15.23
CA THR A 140 11.27 14.41 -15.11
C THR A 140 11.79 14.34 -13.67
N GLU A 141 12.10 15.48 -13.07
CA GLU A 141 12.57 15.55 -11.68
C GLU A 141 11.51 15.05 -10.68
N LEU A 142 10.26 15.44 -10.88
CA LEU A 142 9.14 15.01 -10.04
C LEU A 142 8.88 13.50 -10.18
N LEU A 143 8.89 12.98 -11.41
CA LEU A 143 8.73 11.54 -11.66
C LEU A 143 9.85 10.74 -10.97
N PHE A 144 11.09 11.19 -11.09
CA PHE A 144 12.24 10.56 -10.44
C PHE A 144 12.06 10.47 -8.93
N ARG A 145 11.70 11.56 -8.27
CA ARG A 145 11.48 11.58 -6.81
C ARG A 145 10.38 10.60 -6.38
N ILE A 146 9.27 10.56 -7.11
CA ILE A 146 8.16 9.63 -6.83
C ILE A 146 8.61 8.18 -6.98
N LEU A 147 9.28 7.85 -8.09
CA LEU A 147 9.76 6.48 -8.36
C LEU A 147 10.82 6.05 -7.34
N LEU A 148 11.79 6.91 -7.05
CA LEU A 148 12.84 6.65 -6.07
C LEU A 148 12.26 6.38 -4.68
N PHE A 149 11.29 7.19 -4.23
CA PHE A 149 10.62 6.91 -2.96
C PHE A 149 9.90 5.55 -3.01
N ASN A 150 9.21 5.25 -4.12
CA ASN A 150 8.44 4.01 -4.28
C ASN A 150 9.30 2.74 -4.27
N CYS A 151 10.57 2.82 -4.68
CA CYS A 151 11.53 1.71 -4.57
C CYS A 151 11.63 1.15 -3.15
N PHE A 152 11.56 2.01 -2.14
CA PHE A 152 11.79 1.65 -0.74
C PHE A 152 10.52 1.77 0.13
N ASN A 153 9.66 2.71 -0.24
CA ASN A 153 8.45 3.12 0.48
C ASN A 153 8.67 3.32 1.99
N ARG A 154 9.80 3.94 2.34
CA ARG A 154 10.27 4.15 3.72
C ARG A 154 10.86 5.55 3.88
N ILE A 155 10.35 6.30 4.87
CA ILE A 155 10.73 7.68 5.16
C ILE A 155 12.21 7.78 5.55
N GLU A 156 12.66 6.84 6.37
CA GLU A 156 14.01 6.82 6.90
C GLU A 156 15.05 6.57 5.77
N THR A 157 14.71 5.72 4.79
CA THR A 157 15.56 5.50 3.60
C THR A 157 15.64 6.74 2.71
N TRP A 158 14.53 7.44 2.52
CA TRP A 158 14.52 8.72 1.80
C TRP A 158 15.37 9.78 2.50
N THR A 159 15.26 9.88 3.83
CA THR A 159 16.03 10.84 4.64
C THR A 159 17.53 10.54 4.56
N LEU A 160 17.92 9.27 4.69
CA LEU A 160 19.30 8.81 4.48
C LEU A 160 19.86 9.29 3.14
N LEU A 161 19.12 9.08 2.04
CA LEU A 161 19.56 9.49 0.71
C LEU A 161 19.70 11.02 0.63
N LYS A 162 18.71 11.78 1.12
CA LYS A 162 18.80 13.25 1.15
C LYS A 162 20.04 13.74 1.89
N ASP A 163 20.31 13.19 3.07
CA ASP A 163 21.44 13.58 3.89
C ASP A 163 22.77 13.24 3.19
N ALA A 164 22.86 12.06 2.57
CA ALA A 164 24.05 11.62 1.85
C ALA A 164 24.36 12.47 0.60
N PHE A 165 23.33 12.99 -0.07
CA PHE A 165 23.48 13.77 -1.31
C PHE A 165 23.28 15.28 -1.13
N GLY A 166 23.34 15.79 0.12
CA GLY A 166 23.37 17.23 0.38
C GLY A 166 22.02 17.94 0.23
N GLY A 167 20.90 17.23 0.34
CA GLY A 167 19.56 17.79 0.39
C GLY A 167 18.66 17.31 -0.74
N GLU A 168 18.61 18.05 -1.85
CA GLU A 168 17.67 17.75 -2.95
C GLU A 168 18.13 16.54 -3.77
N LEU A 169 17.22 15.58 -3.95
CA LEU A 169 17.45 14.41 -4.80
C LEU A 169 16.93 14.71 -6.21
N THR A 170 17.85 14.86 -7.16
CA THR A 170 17.52 15.18 -8.55
C THR A 170 17.92 14.04 -9.49
N TYR A 171 17.20 13.92 -10.60
CA TYR A 171 17.52 12.98 -11.66
C TYR A 171 18.80 13.40 -12.39
N ALA A 172 18.99 14.71 -12.61
CA ALA A 172 20.20 15.23 -13.25
C ALA A 172 21.51 14.86 -12.51
N ALA A 173 21.46 14.74 -11.18
CA ALA A 173 22.60 14.34 -10.34
C ALA A 173 22.57 12.85 -9.92
N PHE A 174 21.63 12.06 -10.45
CA PHE A 174 21.49 10.66 -10.08
C PHE A 174 22.67 9.83 -10.61
N ASP A 175 23.44 9.25 -9.69
CA ASP A 175 24.50 8.30 -9.99
C ASP A 175 24.19 6.94 -9.34
N LEU A 176 23.99 5.91 -10.17
CA LEU A 176 23.60 4.58 -9.71
C LEU A 176 24.59 4.02 -8.67
N ALA A 177 25.89 4.12 -8.96
CA ALA A 177 26.93 3.54 -8.11
C ALA A 177 27.06 4.28 -6.77
N ALA A 178 26.84 5.59 -6.74
CA ALA A 178 26.84 6.37 -5.50
C ALA A 178 25.65 6.02 -4.62
N TYR A 179 24.45 5.90 -5.19
CA TYR A 179 23.25 5.50 -4.44
C TYR A 179 23.40 4.09 -3.88
N ASP A 180 23.92 3.16 -4.68
CA ASP A 180 24.20 1.79 -4.25
C ASP A 180 25.13 1.76 -3.03
N ARG A 181 26.28 2.45 -3.08
CA ARG A 181 27.22 2.52 -1.95
C ARG A 181 26.58 3.05 -0.66
N VAL A 182 25.73 4.07 -0.73
CA VAL A 182 25.04 4.64 0.44
C VAL A 182 24.06 3.61 1.03
N LEU A 183 23.31 2.93 0.17
CA LEU A 183 22.31 1.95 0.61
C LEU A 183 22.96 0.67 1.14
N ASP A 184 24.03 0.19 0.51
CA ASP A 184 24.85 -0.94 0.97
C ASP A 184 25.41 -0.67 2.37
N ALA A 185 25.99 0.51 2.60
CA ALA A 185 26.51 0.89 3.91
C ALA A 185 25.43 0.86 5.00
N ALA A 186 24.20 1.28 4.67
CA ALA A 186 23.10 1.34 5.61
C ALA A 186 22.45 -0.01 5.93
N LEU A 187 22.68 -1.07 5.13
CA LEU A 187 22.08 -2.39 5.35
C LEU A 187 22.46 -3.02 6.69
N ASN A 188 23.63 -2.67 7.23
CA ASN A 188 24.09 -3.19 8.53
C ASN A 188 23.33 -2.56 9.70
N ASP A 189 22.83 -1.34 9.54
CA ASP A 189 22.28 -0.53 10.63
C ASP A 189 20.76 -0.42 10.58
N GLN A 190 20.15 -0.52 9.40
CA GLN A 190 18.70 -0.37 9.24
C GLN A 190 18.11 -1.14 8.05
N SER A 191 16.83 -1.52 8.19
CA SER A 191 16.08 -2.07 7.06
C SER A 191 15.74 -0.98 6.05
N LEU A 192 16.06 -1.17 4.77
CA LEU A 192 15.76 -0.17 3.73
C LEU A 192 14.28 -0.16 3.29
N PHE A 193 13.49 -1.16 3.67
CA PHE A 193 12.14 -1.40 3.16
C PHE A 193 11.11 -1.46 4.29
N THR A 194 9.85 -1.24 3.95
CA THR A 194 8.74 -1.58 4.86
C THR A 194 8.32 -3.04 4.66
N GLY A 195 7.85 -3.71 5.73
CA GLY A 195 7.54 -5.15 5.70
C GLY A 195 6.47 -5.61 4.69
N ALA A 196 5.68 -4.69 4.12
CA ALA A 196 4.70 -4.97 3.07
C ALA A 196 5.23 -4.72 1.64
N TYR A 197 6.42 -4.11 1.50
CA TYR A 197 7.02 -3.68 0.22
C TYR A 197 8.37 -4.34 -0.05
N ILE A 198 8.74 -5.38 0.71
CA ILE A 198 9.90 -6.22 0.40
C ILE A 198 9.55 -7.02 -0.87
N LYS A 199 9.93 -6.51 -2.05
CA LYS A 199 9.70 -7.19 -3.32
C LYS A 199 10.55 -8.47 -3.44
N ILE A 200 10.02 -9.32 -4.31
CA ILE A 200 10.50 -10.48 -5.07
C ILE A 200 12.03 -10.75 -5.12
N GLY A 201 12.41 -12.00 -5.36
CA GLY A 201 13.69 -12.58 -4.96
C GLY A 201 14.78 -12.28 -5.95
N LYS A 202 15.69 -11.37 -5.65
CA LYS A 202 16.87 -11.02 -6.48
C LYS A 202 16.68 -11.27 -7.98
N PRO A 203 15.97 -10.37 -8.67
CA PRO A 203 15.69 -10.56 -10.07
C PRO A 203 16.91 -10.31 -10.97
N LEU A 204 18.14 -10.24 -10.49
CA LEU A 204 19.30 -9.98 -11.34
C LEU A 204 20.52 -10.60 -10.66
N ASP A 205 21.61 -10.84 -11.40
CA ASP A 205 22.88 -11.41 -10.90
C ASP A 205 23.64 -10.49 -9.90
N TYR A 206 22.92 -9.62 -9.19
CA TYR A 206 23.44 -8.62 -8.29
C TYR A 206 23.31 -9.09 -6.83
N SER A 207 24.28 -8.64 -6.03
CA SER A 207 24.46 -9.04 -4.64
C SER A 207 23.29 -8.64 -3.73
N THR A 208 22.55 -7.55 -4.02
CA THR A 208 21.59 -6.92 -3.07
C THR A 208 20.24 -6.51 -3.69
N ASN A 209 19.19 -6.41 -2.84
CA ASN A 209 17.83 -6.03 -3.26
C ASN A 209 17.70 -4.56 -3.68
N HIS A 210 18.51 -3.65 -3.14
CA HIS A 210 18.39 -2.23 -3.44
C HIS A 210 18.94 -1.88 -4.83
N MET A 211 20.04 -2.52 -5.27
CA MET A 211 20.57 -2.36 -6.63
C MET A 211 19.49 -2.68 -7.68
N HIS A 212 18.74 -3.76 -7.46
CA HIS A 212 17.65 -4.13 -8.36
C HIS A 212 16.58 -3.02 -8.47
N TYR A 213 16.21 -2.36 -7.37
CA TYR A 213 15.25 -1.26 -7.45
C TYR A 213 15.81 -0.01 -8.10
N LEU A 214 17.10 0.30 -7.91
CA LEU A 214 17.73 1.43 -8.58
C LEU A 214 17.81 1.21 -10.10
N GLN A 215 18.03 -0.02 -10.55
CA GLN A 215 18.00 -0.35 -11.98
C GLN A 215 16.57 -0.34 -12.54
N GLN A 216 15.60 -0.87 -11.79
CA GLN A 216 14.19 -0.75 -12.15
C GLN A 216 13.77 0.72 -12.25
N LEU A 217 14.26 1.58 -11.35
CA LEU A 217 14.07 3.03 -11.42
C LEU A 217 14.59 3.61 -12.74
N GLN A 218 15.80 3.24 -13.19
CA GLN A 218 16.33 3.71 -14.49
C GLN A 218 15.45 3.27 -15.67
N ILE A 219 14.94 2.04 -15.65
CA ILE A 219 14.04 1.52 -16.69
C ILE A 219 12.73 2.32 -16.70
N LEU A 220 12.12 2.52 -15.52
CA LEU A 220 10.87 3.27 -15.40
C LEU A 220 11.04 4.74 -15.78
N MET A 221 12.18 5.36 -15.45
CA MET A 221 12.51 6.74 -15.86
C MET A 221 12.62 6.89 -17.38
N ARG A 222 13.07 5.85 -18.09
CA ARG A 222 13.14 5.84 -19.56
C ARG A 222 11.75 5.62 -20.19
N ASP A 223 10.99 4.67 -19.66
CA ASP A 223 9.81 4.14 -20.35
C ASP A 223 8.51 4.88 -19.98
N LEU A 224 8.34 5.32 -18.73
CA LEU A 224 7.08 5.92 -18.26
C LEU A 224 6.75 7.30 -18.84
N PRO A 225 7.68 8.24 -19.08
CA PRO A 225 7.33 9.58 -19.56
C PRO A 225 6.35 9.61 -20.75
N PRO A 226 6.61 8.91 -21.87
CA PRO A 226 5.66 8.90 -22.99
C PRO A 226 4.32 8.24 -22.66
N ILE A 227 4.29 7.27 -21.72
CA ILE A 227 3.04 6.64 -21.27
C ILE A 227 2.20 7.65 -20.49
N LEU A 228 2.81 8.38 -19.56
CA LEU A 228 2.11 9.38 -18.73
C LEU A 228 1.55 10.52 -19.58
N GLU A 229 2.23 10.88 -20.67
CA GLU A 229 1.82 11.96 -21.58
C GLU A 229 0.68 11.57 -22.52
N ASN A 230 0.62 10.30 -22.94
CA ASN A 230 -0.35 9.83 -23.95
C ASN A 230 -1.52 9.02 -23.36
N ALA A 231 -1.55 8.81 -22.04
CA ALA A 231 -2.61 8.05 -21.38
C ALA A 231 -3.98 8.71 -21.59
N THR A 232 -4.95 7.92 -22.07
CA THR A 232 -6.36 8.36 -22.17
C THR A 232 -7.10 8.04 -20.88
N TYR A 233 -6.75 6.93 -20.25
CA TYR A 233 -7.28 6.46 -18.97
C TYR A 233 -6.16 6.15 -17.99
N VAL A 234 -6.45 6.24 -16.69
CA VAL A 234 -5.53 5.78 -15.62
C VAL A 234 -5.18 4.30 -15.78
N ALA A 235 -6.12 3.50 -16.28
CA ALA A 235 -5.92 2.09 -16.55
C ALA A 235 -4.76 1.84 -17.53
N ASP A 236 -4.55 2.72 -18.52
CA ASP A 236 -3.47 2.59 -19.51
C ASP A 236 -2.10 2.71 -18.82
N VAL A 237 -1.98 3.61 -17.85
CA VAL A 237 -0.76 3.77 -17.05
C VAL A 237 -0.55 2.54 -16.15
N TYR A 238 -1.62 2.06 -15.51
CA TYR A 238 -1.56 0.89 -14.65
C TYR A 238 -1.08 -0.35 -15.40
N GLU A 239 -1.61 -0.63 -16.60
CA GLU A 239 -1.22 -1.79 -17.41
C GLU A 239 0.27 -1.79 -17.72
N GLN A 240 0.81 -0.63 -18.08
CA GLN A 240 2.24 -0.51 -18.35
C GLN A 240 3.08 -0.76 -17.10
N ILE A 241 2.70 -0.19 -15.96
CA ILE A 241 3.42 -0.39 -14.70
C ILE A 241 3.33 -1.86 -14.26
N ALA A 242 2.15 -2.47 -14.35
CA ALA A 242 1.88 -3.85 -13.93
C ALA A 242 2.61 -4.87 -14.80
N ALA A 243 2.90 -4.54 -16.06
CA ALA A 243 3.65 -5.41 -16.96
C ALA A 243 5.14 -5.55 -16.57
N TYR A 244 5.71 -4.66 -15.74
CA TYR A 244 7.13 -4.78 -15.35
C TYR A 244 7.38 -5.94 -14.38
N PRO A 245 8.50 -6.69 -14.55
CA PRO A 245 8.88 -7.75 -13.63
C PRO A 245 9.01 -7.21 -12.21
N GLY A 246 8.46 -7.93 -11.26
CA GLY A 246 8.53 -7.56 -9.84
C GLY A 246 7.51 -6.51 -9.37
N MET A 247 6.67 -5.95 -10.26
CA MET A 247 5.62 -5.00 -9.86
C MET A 247 4.34 -5.73 -9.44
N GLY A 248 3.79 -6.59 -10.30
CA GLY A 248 2.51 -7.24 -10.06
C GLY A 248 1.36 -6.25 -9.81
N ALA A 249 0.15 -6.75 -9.59
CA ALA A 249 -1.04 -5.91 -9.48
C ALA A 249 -0.98 -4.91 -8.31
N PHE A 250 -0.57 -5.40 -7.13
CA PHE A 250 -0.57 -4.58 -5.91
C PHE A 250 0.44 -3.43 -5.98
N LEU A 251 1.71 -3.68 -6.33
CA LEU A 251 2.72 -2.61 -6.29
C LEU A 251 2.54 -1.63 -7.45
N ALA A 252 2.08 -2.10 -8.60
CA ALA A 252 1.69 -1.22 -9.70
C ALA A 252 0.60 -0.24 -9.25
N TYR A 253 -0.42 -0.71 -8.54
CA TYR A 253 -1.46 0.16 -8.00
C TYR A 253 -0.91 1.14 -6.94
N GLN A 254 -0.02 0.70 -6.05
CA GLN A 254 0.59 1.59 -5.05
C GLN A 254 1.46 2.70 -5.67
N LEU A 255 2.21 2.39 -6.74
CA LEU A 255 2.94 3.40 -7.51
C LEU A 255 1.97 4.35 -8.22
N LEU A 256 0.94 3.82 -8.88
CA LEU A 256 -0.07 4.64 -9.55
C LEU A 256 -0.75 5.63 -8.59
N LEU A 257 -1.12 5.19 -7.39
CA LEU A 257 -1.68 6.07 -6.37
C LEU A 257 -0.72 7.18 -5.94
N SER A 258 0.59 6.91 -5.94
CA SER A 258 1.61 7.93 -5.64
C SER A 258 1.70 8.95 -6.79
N LEU A 259 1.62 8.50 -8.04
CA LEU A 259 1.56 9.37 -9.22
C LEU A 259 0.29 10.23 -9.23
N LEU A 260 -0.86 9.68 -8.83
CA LEU A 260 -2.14 10.41 -8.76
C LEU A 260 -2.16 11.54 -7.72
N TYR A 261 -1.27 11.51 -6.71
CA TYR A 261 -1.05 12.66 -5.82
C TYR A 261 -0.24 13.80 -6.48
N SER A 262 0.34 13.59 -7.65
CA SER A 262 1.18 14.57 -8.34
C SER A 262 0.47 15.16 -9.56
N PRO A 263 0.91 16.34 -10.08
CA PRO A 263 0.39 16.91 -11.32
C PRO A 263 0.78 16.13 -12.60
N LEU A 264 1.52 15.02 -12.51
CA LEU A 264 1.94 14.24 -13.68
C LEU A 264 0.77 13.60 -14.44
N LEU A 265 -0.34 13.34 -13.76
CA LEU A 265 -1.51 12.65 -14.28
C LEU A 265 -2.80 13.46 -14.03
N PRO A 266 -3.52 13.95 -15.05
CA PRO A 266 -4.71 14.79 -14.88
C PRO A 266 -5.98 13.97 -14.59
N PHE A 267 -5.89 12.97 -13.73
CA PHE A 267 -6.93 11.98 -13.50
C PHE A 267 -7.50 12.02 -12.08
N SER A 268 -8.77 11.59 -11.96
CA SER A 268 -9.41 11.45 -10.66
C SER A 268 -8.96 10.17 -9.98
N ALA A 269 -8.90 10.17 -8.65
CA ALA A 269 -8.69 8.94 -7.88
C ALA A 269 -9.86 7.95 -8.04
N ASN A 270 -11.02 8.43 -8.50
CA ASN A 270 -12.19 7.62 -8.83
C ASN A 270 -12.16 7.03 -10.25
N ASP A 271 -11.11 7.26 -11.04
CA ASP A 271 -11.01 6.72 -12.40
C ASP A 271 -10.66 5.23 -12.39
N PHE A 272 -10.02 4.76 -11.32
CA PHE A 272 -9.42 3.43 -11.29
C PHE A 272 -9.17 2.92 -9.87
N VAL A 273 -9.46 1.65 -9.64
CA VAL A 273 -9.17 0.96 -8.37
C VAL A 273 -8.85 -0.51 -8.62
N VAL A 274 -7.89 -1.05 -7.87
CA VAL A 274 -7.55 -2.48 -7.89
C VAL A 274 -7.70 -3.01 -6.47
N PRO A 275 -8.71 -3.85 -6.20
CA PRO A 275 -8.87 -4.50 -4.90
C PRO A 275 -7.62 -5.33 -4.56
N GLY A 276 -6.89 -4.94 -3.52
CA GLY A 276 -5.79 -5.75 -3.02
C GLY A 276 -6.30 -6.99 -2.25
N PRO A 277 -5.44 -7.98 -1.94
CA PRO A 277 -5.86 -9.20 -1.24
C PRO A 277 -6.57 -8.95 0.11
N GLY A 278 -6.20 -7.86 0.79
CA GLY A 278 -6.86 -7.42 2.02
C GLY A 278 -8.27 -6.87 1.76
N ALA A 279 -8.44 -6.03 0.73
CA ALA A 279 -9.74 -5.51 0.34
C ALA A 279 -10.67 -6.61 -0.17
N SER A 280 -10.18 -7.52 -1.04
CA SER A 280 -10.97 -8.69 -1.50
C SER A 280 -11.41 -9.60 -0.35
N SER A 281 -10.56 -9.77 0.68
CA SER A 281 -10.94 -10.46 1.92
C SER A 281 -12.01 -9.69 2.69
N GLY A 282 -11.90 -8.37 2.79
CA GLY A 282 -12.88 -7.49 3.42
C GLY A 282 -14.24 -7.54 2.74
N LEU A 283 -14.28 -7.45 1.41
CA LEU A 283 -15.50 -7.62 0.61
C LEU A 283 -16.11 -9.01 0.83
N THR A 284 -15.28 -10.05 0.92
CA THR A 284 -15.75 -11.41 1.24
C THR A 284 -16.40 -11.47 2.62
N LYS A 285 -15.88 -10.74 3.61
CA LYS A 285 -16.55 -10.63 4.92
C LYS A 285 -17.84 -9.83 4.84
N MET A 286 -17.88 -8.77 4.04
CA MET A 286 -19.04 -7.90 3.89
C MET A 286 -20.22 -8.59 3.19
N PHE A 287 -19.97 -9.52 2.27
CA PHE A 287 -21.00 -10.11 1.41
C PHE A 287 -21.04 -11.64 1.40
N GLY A 288 -20.10 -12.31 2.06
CA GLY A 288 -20.09 -13.76 2.23
C GLY A 288 -20.24 -14.55 0.92
N ARG A 289 -21.22 -15.45 0.88
CA ARG A 289 -21.46 -16.36 -0.25
C ARG A 289 -21.99 -15.66 -1.49
N SER A 290 -22.76 -14.57 -1.35
CA SER A 290 -23.32 -13.87 -2.51
C SER A 290 -22.22 -13.25 -3.38
N LEU A 291 -21.12 -12.79 -2.78
CA LEU A 291 -19.97 -12.28 -3.54
C LEU A 291 -19.27 -13.37 -4.34
N ARG A 292 -19.21 -14.61 -3.83
CA ARG A 292 -18.62 -15.72 -4.58
C ARG A 292 -19.39 -15.97 -5.87
N ALA A 293 -20.71 -16.05 -5.80
CA ALA A 293 -21.56 -16.20 -6.97
C ALA A 293 -21.40 -15.01 -7.93
N ALA A 294 -21.34 -13.78 -7.39
CA ALA A 294 -21.18 -12.58 -8.21
C ALA A 294 -19.82 -12.55 -8.95
N ARG A 295 -18.73 -13.02 -8.35
CA ARG A 295 -17.40 -13.12 -8.99
C ARG A 295 -17.40 -14.09 -10.18
N GLU A 296 -18.18 -15.16 -10.11
CA GLU A 296 -18.30 -16.14 -11.20
C GLU A 296 -19.05 -15.53 -12.41
N ALA A 297 -20.00 -14.62 -12.17
CA ALA A 297 -20.78 -13.95 -13.22
C ALA A 297 -20.11 -12.68 -13.77
N VAL A 298 -19.43 -11.91 -12.90
CA VAL A 298 -18.82 -10.61 -13.22
C VAL A 298 -17.41 -10.57 -12.62
N PRO A 299 -16.36 -10.87 -13.41
CA PRO A 299 -14.99 -11.01 -12.90
C PRO A 299 -14.43 -9.79 -12.15
N ASP A 300 -14.87 -8.58 -12.49
CA ASP A 300 -14.46 -7.30 -11.90
C ASP A 300 -15.50 -6.71 -10.93
N ILE A 301 -16.43 -7.54 -10.41
CA ILE A 301 -17.50 -7.11 -9.50
C ILE A 301 -17.00 -6.33 -8.28
N GLU A 302 -15.80 -6.65 -7.77
CA GLU A 302 -15.22 -5.96 -6.61
C GLU A 302 -14.93 -4.49 -6.89
N THR A 303 -14.44 -4.16 -8.09
CA THR A 303 -14.23 -2.79 -8.54
C THR A 303 -15.55 -2.03 -8.59
N HIS A 304 -16.61 -2.68 -9.11
CA HIS A 304 -17.95 -2.11 -9.12
C HIS A 304 -18.52 -1.90 -7.72
N ILE A 305 -18.27 -2.82 -6.78
CA ILE A 305 -18.65 -2.64 -5.38
C ILE A 305 -17.95 -1.43 -4.78
N LEU A 306 -16.64 -1.25 -5.01
CA LEU A 306 -15.90 -0.11 -4.47
C LEU A 306 -16.43 1.23 -5.02
N HIS A 307 -16.71 1.33 -6.32
CA HIS A 307 -17.35 2.52 -6.90
C HIS A 307 -18.77 2.74 -6.38
N TRP A 308 -19.53 1.66 -6.17
CA TRP A 308 -20.86 1.76 -5.56
C TRP A 308 -20.78 2.30 -4.13
N LEU A 309 -19.82 1.83 -3.32
CA LEU A 309 -19.59 2.37 -1.97
C LEU A 309 -19.23 3.86 -2.01
N VAL A 310 -18.44 4.31 -3.00
CA VAL A 310 -18.17 5.75 -3.21
C VAL A 310 -19.46 6.50 -3.48
N ALA A 311 -20.31 5.99 -4.38
CA ALA A 311 -21.56 6.63 -4.76
C ALA A 311 -22.60 6.68 -3.63
N THR A 312 -22.60 5.70 -2.71
CA THR A 312 -23.63 5.55 -1.66
C THR A 312 -23.17 5.95 -0.26
N GLN A 313 -21.92 6.42 -0.09
CA GLN A 313 -21.35 6.72 1.23
C GLN A 313 -22.22 7.64 2.10
N HIS A 314 -22.77 8.71 1.53
CA HIS A 314 -23.64 9.64 2.26
C HIS A 314 -24.92 8.95 2.76
N THR A 315 -25.52 8.09 1.93
CA THR A 315 -26.70 7.30 2.29
C THR A 315 -26.42 6.37 3.46
N HIS A 316 -25.27 5.70 3.47
CA HIS A 316 -24.94 4.77 4.56
C HIS A 316 -24.55 5.46 5.86
N PHE A 317 -23.83 6.60 5.80
CA PHE A 317 -23.61 7.41 7.00
C PHE A 317 -24.94 7.92 7.57
N ALA A 318 -25.84 8.44 6.73
CA ALA A 318 -27.15 8.92 7.16
C ALA A 318 -28.01 7.79 7.74
N ARG A 319 -28.10 6.64 7.07
CA ARG A 319 -28.86 5.47 7.55
C ARG A 319 -28.41 5.04 8.94
N LEU A 320 -27.11 5.04 9.20
CA LEU A 320 -26.54 4.62 10.48
C LEU A 320 -26.50 5.74 11.54
N GLY A 321 -26.99 6.95 11.22
CA GLY A 321 -26.93 8.10 12.11
C GLY A 321 -25.49 8.57 12.42
N LEU A 322 -24.54 8.32 11.51
CA LEU A 322 -23.13 8.60 11.71
C LEU A 322 -22.76 10.00 11.21
N ALA A 323 -22.22 10.82 12.11
CA ALA A 323 -21.67 12.14 11.77
C ALA A 323 -20.22 12.01 11.24
N PHE A 324 -20.07 11.58 9.99
CA PHE A 324 -18.76 11.49 9.37
C PHE A 324 -18.19 12.87 9.02
N ALA A 325 -17.06 13.23 9.63
CA ALA A 325 -16.37 14.49 9.39
C ALA A 325 -15.51 14.42 8.12
N PHE A 326 -16.13 14.69 6.96
CA PHE A 326 -15.43 14.72 5.68
C PHE A 326 -14.20 15.65 5.71
N LEU A 327 -13.12 15.21 5.07
CA LEU A 327 -11.91 16.02 4.87
C LEU A 327 -12.27 17.27 4.07
N ARG A 328 -11.69 18.42 4.45
CA ARG A 328 -11.88 19.70 3.75
C ARG A 328 -10.75 19.88 2.74
N ASP A 329 -11.08 20.25 1.51
CA ASP A 329 -10.06 20.65 0.54
C ASP A 329 -9.52 22.07 0.81
N ALA A 330 -8.61 22.54 -0.04
CA ALA A 330 -8.01 23.87 0.10
C ALA A 330 -9.04 25.03 -0.01
N ALA A 331 -10.20 24.80 -0.64
CA ALA A 331 -11.28 25.76 -0.74
C ALA A 331 -12.30 25.63 0.41
N GLY A 332 -12.09 24.69 1.35
CA GLY A 332 -13.00 24.42 2.46
C GLY A 332 -14.21 23.55 2.08
N ALA A 333 -14.27 23.05 0.85
CA ALA A 333 -15.33 22.14 0.42
C ALA A 333 -15.10 20.74 1.02
N ALA A 334 -16.20 20.06 1.35
CA ALA A 334 -16.13 18.69 1.83
C ALA A 334 -15.72 17.75 0.68
N ARG A 335 -14.70 16.93 0.93
CA ARG A 335 -14.20 15.91 0.00
C ARG A 335 -14.77 14.55 0.40
N ALA A 336 -15.53 13.94 -0.50
CA ALA A 336 -15.98 12.55 -0.36
C ALA A 336 -14.79 11.58 -0.31
N LEU A 337 -14.98 10.42 0.32
CA LEU A 337 -14.02 9.31 0.23
C LEU A 337 -13.96 8.85 -1.23
N ASP A 338 -12.76 8.70 -1.77
CA ASP A 338 -12.57 8.19 -3.13
C ASP A 338 -12.39 6.65 -3.16
N ALA A 339 -12.29 6.09 -4.36
CA ALA A 339 -12.21 4.65 -4.56
C ALA A 339 -10.98 4.04 -3.86
N ALA A 340 -9.86 4.77 -3.81
CA ALA A 340 -8.66 4.34 -3.12
C ALA A 340 -8.84 4.39 -1.59
N ASP A 341 -9.51 5.41 -1.07
CA ASP A 341 -9.86 5.48 0.36
C ASP A 341 -10.76 4.30 0.78
N LEU A 342 -11.73 3.93 -0.04
CA LEU A 342 -12.63 2.81 0.27
C LEU A 342 -12.00 1.43 0.07
N GLU A 343 -11.17 1.23 -0.95
CA GLU A 343 -10.33 0.01 -1.08
C GLU A 343 -9.50 -0.20 0.19
N HIS A 344 -8.86 0.89 0.62
CA HIS A 344 -8.03 0.92 1.80
C HIS A 344 -8.83 0.65 3.08
N ALA A 345 -9.97 1.31 3.25
CA ALA A 345 -10.84 1.12 4.41
C ALA A 345 -11.40 -0.31 4.47
N VAL A 346 -11.79 -0.91 3.34
CA VAL A 346 -12.26 -2.31 3.30
C VAL A 346 -11.13 -3.27 3.71
N CYS A 347 -9.89 -3.02 3.31
CA CYS A 347 -8.72 -3.77 3.77
C CYS A 347 -8.51 -3.64 5.30
N GLU A 348 -8.70 -2.46 5.88
CA GLU A 348 -8.62 -2.25 7.32
C GLU A 348 -9.81 -2.85 8.09
N VAL A 349 -10.99 -2.89 7.49
CA VAL A 349 -12.18 -3.51 8.11
C VAL A 349 -12.07 -5.03 8.08
N ASP A 350 -11.42 -5.63 7.07
CA ASP A 350 -11.03 -7.04 7.12
C ASP A 350 -10.23 -7.33 8.39
N LYS A 351 -9.24 -6.51 8.69
CA LYS A 351 -8.38 -6.61 9.87
C LYS A 351 -9.19 -6.43 11.16
N TYR A 352 -9.96 -5.36 11.26
CA TYR A 352 -10.79 -5.03 12.42
C TYR A 352 -11.81 -6.14 12.73
N ALA A 353 -12.49 -6.65 11.71
CA ALA A 353 -13.50 -7.70 11.83
C ALA A 353 -12.94 -9.02 12.35
N ARG A 354 -11.63 -9.28 12.28
CA ARG A 354 -11.04 -10.50 12.88
C ARG A 354 -11.25 -10.57 14.40
N ASN A 355 -11.34 -9.41 15.05
CA ASN A 355 -11.57 -9.30 16.49
C ASN A 355 -13.02 -8.94 16.80
N ALA A 356 -13.61 -8.00 16.04
CA ALA A 356 -14.98 -7.55 16.29
C ALA A 356 -16.04 -8.61 15.90
N HIS A 357 -15.77 -9.37 14.84
CA HIS A 357 -16.70 -10.35 14.27
C HIS A 357 -15.99 -11.68 13.98
N PRO A 358 -15.47 -12.37 15.02
CA PRO A 358 -14.59 -13.54 14.84
C PRO A 358 -15.27 -14.74 14.18
N SER A 359 -16.61 -14.77 14.10
CA SER A 359 -17.39 -15.77 13.36
C SER A 359 -17.41 -15.52 11.84
N VAL A 360 -17.23 -14.27 11.39
CA VAL A 360 -17.24 -13.91 9.97
C VAL A 360 -15.86 -14.13 9.36
N ARG A 361 -15.80 -15.00 8.35
CA ARG A 361 -14.55 -15.40 7.69
C ARG A 361 -14.36 -14.63 6.38
N GLY A 362 -13.12 -14.21 6.15
CA GLY A 362 -12.67 -13.64 4.88
C GLY A 362 -11.92 -14.68 4.05
N ILE A 363 -11.03 -14.22 3.17
CA ILE A 363 -10.19 -15.10 2.36
C ILE A 363 -9.00 -15.59 3.21
N GLY A 364 -8.80 -16.91 3.23
CA GLY A 364 -7.70 -17.58 3.92
C GLY A 364 -7.88 -17.73 5.44
N ASN A 365 -6.84 -18.21 6.12
CA ASN A 365 -6.88 -18.63 7.53
C ASN A 365 -6.37 -17.57 8.52
N ARG A 366 -6.27 -16.30 8.12
CA ARG A 366 -5.73 -15.24 8.98
C ARG A 366 -6.68 -14.96 10.16
N ARG A 367 -6.21 -15.26 11.37
CA ARG A 367 -6.92 -15.00 12.63
C ARG A 367 -6.20 -13.93 13.43
N GLY A 368 -6.99 -13.06 14.07
CA GLY A 368 -6.48 -12.00 14.92
C GLY A 368 -5.69 -10.89 14.20
N MET A 369 -5.23 -9.94 15.02
CA MET A 369 -4.44 -8.79 14.59
C MET A 369 -2.97 -8.96 14.98
N ARG A 370 -2.08 -8.42 14.14
CA ARG A 370 -0.63 -8.36 14.39
C ARG A 370 -0.22 -6.89 14.34
N GLY A 371 0.65 -6.45 15.26
CA GLY A 371 1.13 -5.08 15.36
C GLY A 371 0.33 -4.24 16.36
N VAL A 372 0.94 -4.01 17.51
CA VAL A 372 0.41 -3.13 18.56
C VAL A 372 0.60 -1.68 18.13
N PHE A 373 -0.40 -0.86 18.39
CA PHE A 373 -0.30 0.57 18.16
C PHE A 373 0.55 1.20 19.25
N HIS A 374 1.61 1.89 18.83
CA HIS A 374 2.39 2.78 19.68
C HIS A 374 2.22 4.20 19.15
N ALA A 375 1.76 5.09 20.01
CA ALA A 375 1.61 6.48 19.63
C ALA A 375 2.97 7.13 19.41
N SER A 376 3.09 7.83 18.29
CA SER A 376 4.25 8.67 18.03
C SER A 376 4.27 9.83 19.04
N PRO A 377 5.44 10.14 19.65
CA PRO A 377 5.56 11.29 20.53
C PRO A 377 5.44 12.63 19.79
N SER A 378 5.74 12.64 18.48
CA SER A 378 5.57 13.83 17.64
C SER A 378 4.10 14.14 17.40
N ALA A 379 3.69 15.38 17.69
CA ALA A 379 2.36 15.89 17.38
C ALA A 379 2.10 15.88 15.87
N LEU A 380 0.87 15.58 15.47
CA LEU A 380 0.46 15.73 14.08
C LEU A 380 0.25 17.22 13.78
N PRO A 381 0.58 17.69 12.56
CA PRO A 381 0.16 19.01 12.12
C PRO A 381 -1.37 19.16 12.20
N ALA A 382 -1.83 20.29 12.72
CA ALA A 382 -3.25 20.60 12.86
C ALA A 382 -4.00 20.50 11.51
N VAL A 383 -3.33 20.92 10.43
CA VAL A 383 -3.83 20.82 9.07
C VAL A 383 -2.96 19.82 8.30
N PRO A 384 -3.55 18.77 7.68
CA PRO A 384 -2.80 17.86 6.82
C PRO A 384 -2.35 18.57 5.54
N THR A 385 -1.21 18.12 4.98
CA THR A 385 -0.82 18.54 3.63
C THR A 385 -1.62 17.74 2.62
N LEU A 386 -2.34 18.42 1.74
CA LEU A 386 -3.11 17.81 0.66
C LEU A 386 -2.42 18.07 -0.69
N PRO A 387 -2.50 17.14 -1.65
CA PRO A 387 -1.99 17.33 -3.00
C PRO A 387 -2.52 18.60 -3.65
N ARG A 388 -1.64 19.50 -4.10
CA ARG A 388 -2.07 20.67 -4.89
C ARG A 388 -2.70 20.26 -6.21
N ALA A 389 -2.25 19.13 -6.75
CA ALA A 389 -2.75 18.56 -7.99
C ALA A 389 -4.25 18.24 -7.95
N TRP A 390 -4.86 18.08 -6.77
CA TRP A 390 -6.30 17.87 -6.62
C TRP A 390 -7.15 19.09 -7.00
N ALA A 391 -6.57 20.28 -7.05
CA ALA A 391 -7.28 21.49 -7.48
C ALA A 391 -7.53 21.54 -9.00
N ASP A 392 -6.89 20.66 -9.78
CA ASP A 392 -7.04 20.58 -11.23
C ASP A 392 -8.49 20.24 -11.63
N PRO A 393 -9.18 21.11 -12.40
CA PRO A 393 -10.54 20.87 -12.87
C PRO A 393 -10.71 19.56 -13.64
N ALA A 394 -9.67 19.08 -14.34
CA ALA A 394 -9.71 17.83 -15.11
C ALA A 394 -9.99 16.59 -14.24
N ARG A 395 -9.81 16.70 -12.91
CA ARG A 395 -9.99 15.60 -11.94
C ARG A 395 -11.36 15.56 -11.28
N ARG A 396 -12.21 16.55 -11.56
CA ARG A 396 -13.55 16.66 -10.94
C ARG A 396 -14.49 15.55 -11.40
N GLN A 397 -14.32 15.08 -12.62
CA GLN A 397 -15.14 14.02 -13.19
C GLN A 397 -14.33 12.74 -13.31
N ALA A 398 -14.92 11.63 -12.85
CA ALA A 398 -14.32 10.33 -13.01
C ALA A 398 -14.41 9.86 -14.47
N ARG A 399 -13.32 9.31 -15.00
CA ARG A 399 -13.18 8.75 -16.34
C ARG A 399 -12.78 7.28 -16.25
N VAL A 400 -13.71 6.46 -15.79
CA VAL A 400 -13.50 5.00 -15.71
C VAL A 400 -13.47 4.43 -17.12
N ARG A 401 -12.44 3.65 -17.45
CA ARG A 401 -12.33 2.99 -18.75
C ARG A 401 -13.44 1.93 -18.89
N PRO A 402 -14.16 1.87 -20.02
CA PRO A 402 -15.27 0.92 -20.19
C PRO A 402 -14.79 -0.52 -20.38
N THR A 403 -13.56 -0.71 -20.86
CA THR A 403 -12.97 -2.04 -21.05
C THR A 403 -12.18 -2.47 -19.81
N PRO A 404 -12.27 -3.77 -19.44
CA PRO A 404 -11.45 -4.33 -18.37
C PRO A 404 -9.96 -4.13 -18.61
N VAL A 405 -9.19 -4.25 -17.53
CA VAL A 405 -7.73 -4.24 -17.60
C VAL A 405 -7.22 -5.52 -18.22
N ASP A 406 -6.32 -5.38 -19.20
CA ASP A 406 -5.60 -6.47 -19.81
C ASP A 406 -4.10 -6.16 -19.74
N VAL A 407 -3.43 -6.76 -18.76
CA VAL A 407 -1.98 -6.60 -18.59
C VAL A 407 -1.28 -7.55 -19.55
N GLU A 408 -0.98 -7.05 -20.75
CA GLU A 408 -0.11 -7.76 -21.69
C GLU A 408 1.25 -8.01 -21.03
N LYS A 409 1.61 -9.28 -20.81
CA LYS A 409 2.94 -9.66 -20.32
C LYS A 409 3.99 -9.36 -21.39
N ARG A 410 4.54 -8.14 -21.36
CA ARG A 410 5.63 -7.69 -22.26
C ARG A 410 7.00 -8.24 -21.87
N TRP A 411 7.09 -8.75 -20.65
CA TRP A 411 8.23 -9.46 -20.13
C TRP A 411 7.85 -10.93 -20.03
N VAL A 412 8.00 -11.63 -21.16
CA VAL A 412 7.78 -13.07 -21.25
C VAL A 412 9.05 -13.77 -20.81
N ILE A 413 8.91 -14.79 -19.97
CA ILE A 413 10.02 -15.69 -19.65
C ILE A 413 10.32 -16.47 -20.92
N VAL A 414 11.54 -16.36 -21.40
CA VAL A 414 12.02 -17.05 -22.59
C VAL A 414 12.68 -18.37 -22.20
N GLU A 415 13.29 -18.43 -21.02
CA GLU A 415 14.00 -19.62 -20.59
C GLU A 415 14.14 -19.69 -19.06
N VAL A 416 14.10 -20.89 -18.49
CA VAL A 416 14.63 -21.16 -17.13
C VAL A 416 16.08 -21.62 -17.25
N LEU A 417 17.00 -20.79 -16.76
CA LEU A 417 18.45 -20.93 -16.83
C LEU A 417 19.05 -21.75 -15.68
N GLY A 418 18.38 -21.83 -14.53
CA GLY A 418 18.92 -22.49 -13.34
C GLY A 418 17.98 -22.50 -12.14
N GLU A 419 18.36 -23.18 -11.07
CA GLU A 419 17.64 -23.18 -9.80
C GLU A 419 18.58 -22.96 -8.61
N ARG A 420 18.05 -22.47 -7.49
CA ARG A 420 18.77 -22.40 -6.20
C ARG A 420 17.82 -22.53 -5.02
N ALA A 421 18.37 -22.94 -3.88
CA ALA A 421 17.67 -22.87 -2.61
C ALA A 421 17.40 -21.40 -2.21
N THR A 422 16.21 -21.10 -1.68
CA THR A 422 15.86 -19.75 -1.22
C THR A 422 16.77 -19.33 -0.06
N PRO A 423 17.40 -18.15 -0.10
CA PRO A 423 18.29 -17.69 0.97
C PRO A 423 17.58 -17.56 2.33
N PRO A 424 18.26 -17.89 3.46
CA PRO A 424 17.65 -17.96 4.80
C PRO A 424 17.10 -16.63 5.36
N GLN A 425 17.41 -15.50 4.71
CA GLN A 425 16.91 -14.16 5.08
C GLN A 425 15.47 -13.89 4.61
N ARG A 426 14.89 -14.76 3.77
CA ARG A 426 13.48 -14.68 3.38
C ARG A 426 12.62 -15.50 4.34
N ARG A 427 11.71 -14.83 5.05
CA ARG A 427 10.55 -15.51 5.66
C ARG A 427 9.65 -16.00 4.52
N VAL A 428 9.87 -17.23 4.05
CA VAL A 428 9.01 -17.89 3.07
C VAL A 428 7.78 -18.45 3.79
N VAL A 429 6.59 -18.18 3.25
CA VAL A 429 5.29 -18.67 3.77
C VAL A 429 4.89 -20.00 3.12
N HIS A 430 5.62 -20.45 2.10
CA HIS A 430 5.39 -21.65 1.31
C HIS A 430 6.49 -22.70 1.54
N SER A 431 6.14 -23.98 1.41
CA SER A 431 6.97 -25.15 1.77
C SER A 431 8.20 -25.35 0.88
N ASP A 432 8.23 -24.74 -0.30
CA ASP A 432 9.23 -25.02 -1.32
C ASP A 432 10.21 -23.85 -1.40
N ALA A 433 11.35 -23.99 -0.74
CA ALA A 433 12.43 -23.02 -0.73
C ALA A 433 13.27 -23.09 -2.02
N ILE A 434 12.65 -22.95 -3.20
CA ILE A 434 13.33 -23.00 -4.51
C ILE A 434 13.03 -21.72 -5.31
N GLU A 435 14.06 -21.16 -5.93
CA GLU A 435 13.98 -20.08 -6.92
C GLU A 435 14.54 -20.54 -8.26
N TYR A 436 13.93 -20.14 -9.37
CA TYR A 436 14.42 -20.36 -10.73
C TYR A 436 15.08 -19.09 -11.27
N LYS A 437 16.25 -19.21 -11.92
CA LYS A 437 16.83 -18.13 -12.75
C LYS A 437 16.10 -18.16 -14.08
N VAL A 438 15.38 -17.12 -14.45
CA VAL A 438 14.59 -17.01 -15.67
C VAL A 438 15.14 -15.90 -16.56
N SER A 439 15.21 -16.13 -17.86
CA SER A 439 15.56 -15.12 -18.87
C SER A 439 14.29 -14.51 -19.43
N TRP A 440 14.28 -13.20 -19.70
CA TRP A 440 13.14 -12.46 -20.24
C TRP A 440 13.38 -12.06 -21.69
N LEU A 441 12.31 -11.76 -22.45
CA LEU A 441 12.30 -11.36 -23.88
C LEU A 441 13.15 -10.11 -24.23
N ARG A 442 13.83 -9.51 -23.26
CA ARG A 442 14.71 -8.34 -23.40
C ARG A 442 16.12 -8.60 -22.85
N ASP A 443 16.56 -9.86 -22.87
CA ASP A 443 17.89 -10.31 -22.46
C ASP A 443 18.27 -9.96 -21.00
N ILE A 444 17.26 -9.79 -20.15
CA ILE A 444 17.43 -9.64 -18.71
C ILE A 444 17.22 -11.02 -18.09
N SER A 445 17.93 -11.37 -17.01
CA SER A 445 17.66 -12.62 -16.29
C SER A 445 17.46 -12.41 -14.79
N THR A 446 16.39 -12.97 -14.24
CA THR A 446 15.96 -12.79 -12.86
C THR A 446 15.89 -14.09 -12.07
N TRP A 447 16.13 -14.07 -10.76
CA TRP A 447 15.66 -15.15 -9.92
C TRP A 447 14.20 -14.90 -9.56
N GLU A 448 13.37 -15.93 -9.60
CA GLU A 448 11.96 -15.84 -9.27
C GLU A 448 11.57 -17.03 -8.40
N PRO A 449 10.68 -16.85 -7.41
CA PRO A 449 10.25 -17.96 -6.59
C PRO A 449 9.51 -18.98 -7.47
N ARG A 450 9.78 -20.28 -7.23
CA ARG A 450 9.26 -21.39 -8.03
C ARG A 450 7.75 -21.30 -8.28
N TYR A 451 6.95 -20.92 -7.27
CA TYR A 451 5.50 -20.80 -7.42
C TYR A 451 5.09 -19.74 -8.46
N ALA A 452 5.79 -18.60 -8.52
CA ALA A 452 5.44 -17.53 -9.45
C ALA A 452 5.70 -17.96 -10.90
N ILE A 453 6.75 -18.76 -11.13
CA ILE A 453 7.07 -19.28 -12.45
C ILE A 453 6.17 -20.45 -12.85
N LEU A 454 5.78 -21.30 -11.90
CA LEU A 454 4.80 -22.35 -12.17
C LEU A 454 3.43 -21.78 -12.55
N ASP A 455 3.04 -20.64 -11.97
CA ASP A 455 1.80 -19.94 -12.36
C ASP A 455 1.96 -19.22 -13.71
N ASP A 456 3.14 -18.63 -13.99
CA ASP A 456 3.35 -17.78 -15.16
C ASP A 456 3.82 -18.50 -16.43
N ALA A 457 4.65 -19.53 -16.29
CA ALA A 457 5.29 -20.27 -17.38
C ALA A 457 5.59 -21.74 -16.99
N PRO A 458 4.55 -22.55 -16.68
CA PRO A 458 4.73 -23.94 -16.23
C PRO A 458 5.51 -24.81 -17.22
N GLU A 459 5.28 -24.61 -18.52
CA GLU A 459 5.93 -25.38 -19.60
C GLU A 459 7.47 -25.21 -19.61
N LEU A 460 7.97 -24.02 -19.29
CA LEU A 460 9.42 -23.75 -19.23
C LEU A 460 10.08 -24.36 -18.00
N VAL A 461 9.32 -24.51 -16.91
CA VAL A 461 9.77 -25.25 -15.72
C VAL A 461 9.84 -26.73 -16.03
N GLU A 462 8.82 -27.29 -16.69
CA GLU A 462 8.82 -28.69 -17.14
C GLU A 462 10.01 -28.98 -18.07
N GLU A 463 10.27 -28.09 -19.03
CA GLU A 463 11.42 -28.20 -19.93
C GLU A 463 12.74 -28.18 -19.15
N TYR A 464 12.90 -27.26 -18.20
CA TYR A 464 14.10 -27.18 -17.38
C TYR A 464 14.31 -28.42 -16.50
N GLU A 465 13.28 -28.90 -15.81
CA GLU A 465 13.35 -30.10 -14.97
C GLU A 465 13.64 -31.35 -15.82
N ALA A 466 13.07 -31.45 -17.03
CA ALA A 466 13.40 -32.51 -17.97
C ALA A 466 14.88 -32.46 -18.42
N ARG A 467 15.40 -31.26 -18.74
CA ARG A 467 16.83 -31.05 -19.08
C ARG A 467 17.77 -31.38 -17.92
N LYS A 468 17.37 -31.05 -16.69
CA LYS A 468 18.09 -31.37 -15.46
C LYS A 468 18.09 -32.86 -15.16
N GLY A 469 16.95 -33.53 -15.29
CA GLY A 469 16.84 -34.99 -15.16
C GLY A 469 17.69 -35.75 -16.18
N ALA A 470 17.77 -35.25 -17.42
CA ALA A 470 18.63 -35.83 -18.46
C ALA A 470 20.14 -35.65 -18.18
N LYS A 471 20.55 -34.58 -17.49
CA LYS A 471 21.94 -34.36 -17.06
C LYS A 471 22.32 -35.12 -15.77
N GLY A 472 21.33 -35.58 -15.01
CA GLY A 472 21.50 -36.35 -13.77
C GLY A 472 21.43 -37.88 -13.93
N ALA A 473 21.13 -38.39 -15.13
CA ALA A 473 21.12 -39.82 -15.39
C ALA A 473 22.56 -40.36 -15.43
N PRO A 474 22.91 -41.40 -14.66
CA PRO A 474 24.21 -42.05 -14.81
C PRO A 474 24.31 -42.63 -16.23
N ARG A 475 25.42 -42.34 -16.92
CA ARG A 475 25.78 -43.08 -18.14
C ARG A 475 25.79 -44.56 -17.79
N CYS A 476 24.88 -45.34 -18.37
CA CYS A 476 25.11 -46.78 -18.49
C CYS A 476 26.40 -46.96 -19.29
N GLU A 477 27.44 -47.48 -18.63
CA GLU A 477 28.60 -48.01 -19.31
C GLU A 477 28.15 -49.15 -20.25
N PRO A 478 28.69 -49.24 -21.47
CA PRO A 478 28.38 -50.35 -22.35
C PRO A 478 29.02 -51.63 -21.79
N GLU A 479 28.21 -52.67 -21.58
CA GLU A 479 28.71 -54.03 -21.31
C GLU A 479 29.70 -54.45 -22.40
N LEU A 480 30.92 -54.77 -21.98
CA LEU A 480 31.92 -55.46 -22.78
C LEU A 480 31.40 -56.88 -23.08
N VAL A 481 30.95 -57.10 -24.30
CA VAL A 481 30.71 -58.45 -24.82
C VAL A 481 32.06 -59.01 -25.31
N GLU A 482 32.54 -60.06 -24.66
CA GLU A 482 33.70 -60.84 -25.10
C GLU A 482 33.45 -61.50 -26.46
N ASP A 483 34.45 -61.41 -27.32
CA ASP A 483 34.56 -62.07 -28.62
C ASP A 483 34.57 -63.61 -28.48
N ALA A 484 33.70 -64.29 -29.23
CA ALA A 484 33.92 -65.67 -29.67
C ALA A 484 33.78 -65.76 -31.19
N LYS A 485 34.92 -65.82 -31.88
CA LYS A 485 35.05 -66.02 -33.32
C LYS A 485 34.72 -67.46 -33.75
N ALA A 486 34.15 -67.53 -34.97
CA ALA A 486 34.15 -68.65 -35.93
C ALA A 486 33.26 -69.87 -35.58
N SER A 487 32.52 -70.51 -36.51
CA SER A 487 32.83 -70.74 -37.92
C SER A 487 31.57 -71.03 -38.79
N LYS A 488 31.59 -70.44 -39.99
CA LYS A 488 31.03 -70.88 -41.29
C LYS A 488 30.13 -72.14 -41.34
N GLY A 489 28.90 -71.92 -41.84
CA GLY A 489 28.49 -72.45 -43.15
C GLY A 489 27.35 -73.48 -43.21
N LYS A 490 26.20 -73.11 -43.82
CA LYS A 490 25.63 -73.76 -45.03
C LYS A 490 24.28 -73.16 -45.46
N LYS A 491 24.25 -72.71 -46.72
CA LYS A 491 23.18 -72.84 -47.75
C LYS A 491 21.70 -72.60 -47.38
N GLY A 492 21.19 -71.41 -47.76
CA GLY A 492 20.44 -71.22 -49.03
C GLY A 492 18.96 -71.65 -49.17
N LYS A 493 18.13 -70.66 -49.54
CA LYS A 493 16.79 -70.69 -50.24
C LYS A 493 15.57 -71.13 -49.40
N LYS A 494 14.37 -70.53 -49.46
CA LYS A 494 13.66 -69.53 -50.31
C LYS A 494 12.50 -68.96 -49.47
N GLY A 495 12.10 -67.70 -49.64
CA GLY A 495 10.83 -67.20 -49.08
C GLY A 495 10.61 -65.70 -49.27
N LYS A 496 9.92 -65.35 -50.36
CA LYS A 496 9.57 -64.00 -50.81
C LYS A 496 8.43 -63.44 -49.95
N LYS A 497 8.51 -62.19 -49.46
CA LYS A 497 7.34 -61.32 -49.24
C LYS A 497 7.80 -59.88 -49.08
N GLY A 498 7.47 -59.07 -50.08
CA GLY A 498 7.66 -57.63 -50.05
C GLY A 498 6.41 -56.92 -49.54
N ARG A 499 6.65 -55.77 -48.92
CA ARG A 499 5.79 -54.59 -48.95
C ARG A 499 6.73 -53.38 -48.87
N ARG A 500 6.60 -52.50 -49.85
CA ARG A 500 6.94 -51.08 -49.73
C ARG A 500 5.67 -50.36 -49.33
#